data_AF-A0A0C9U5Z1-F1
#
_entry.id   AF-A0A0C9U5Z1-F1
#
_cell.length_a   1.000
_cell.length_b   1.000
_cell.length_c   1.000
_cell.angle_alpha   90.00
_cell.angle_beta   90.00
_cell.angle_gamma   90.00
#
_symmetry.space_group_name_H-M   'P 1'
#
loop_
_entity.id
_entity.type
_entity.pdbx_description
1 polymer ?
#
loop_
_entity_poly.entity_id
_entity_poly.type
_entity_poly.pdbx_seq_one_letter_code
_entity_poly.pdbx_strand_id
1 'polypeptide(L)'
;WSPSGPGTASQSVLTAVINLDANKVFKTCISFPTRRTASGAFNKNAKINNQDLYDPLFLILLASQLLIEHKRMSTTEWVQVFRSNIFSLVVRGLTSRHEDFRKVAVNTLGGLLSHDGDFLERDQVIYVLNILGDLLPPPTFTPQGPRVPAYTAVLLSHALRSIFYPSSFLYPLISRFLLQRPEFDVTDVPMLYSMLYSSEDGEWTKERTWMIHFLTDAMDDGSAHDWSILKRRHTWDLLASMWQSSRPEERSLRKGILEVSYLIDVLYTSYINVLAMF
;
A
#
# COMPACT_ATOMS: atom_id res chain seq x y z
N TRP A 1 10.80 -28.04 16.23
CA TRP A 1 11.72 -28.37 15.13
C TRP A 1 11.73 -27.16 14.21
N SER A 2 12.83 -26.40 14.19
CA SER A 2 12.98 -25.25 13.28
C SER A 2 13.87 -25.71 12.12
N PRO A 3 13.35 -25.93 10.91
CA PRO A 3 14.14 -26.46 9.82
C PRO A 3 14.62 -25.31 8.92
N SER A 4 15.62 -24.54 9.37
CA SER A 4 16.48 -23.76 8.46
C SER A 4 17.60 -23.07 9.24
N GLY A 5 18.83 -23.51 9.02
CA GLY A 5 20.02 -22.71 9.30
C GLY A 5 20.16 -21.57 8.30
N PRO A 6 21.06 -20.59 8.55
CA PRO A 6 21.23 -19.46 7.65
C PRO A 6 21.87 -19.93 6.33
N GLY A 7 21.13 -19.79 5.22
CA GLY A 7 21.72 -19.81 3.87
C GLY A 7 21.40 -20.99 2.96
N THR A 8 20.32 -21.74 3.15
CA THR A 8 19.83 -22.63 2.07
C THR A 8 19.36 -21.80 0.89
N ALA A 9 20.14 -21.79 -0.19
CA ALA A 9 19.75 -21.18 -1.46
C ALA A 9 18.44 -21.84 -1.94
N SER A 10 17.41 -21.02 -2.14
CA SER A 10 16.13 -21.51 -2.67
C SER A 10 16.33 -22.02 -4.08
N GLN A 11 15.99 -23.29 -4.34
CA GLN A 11 16.14 -23.91 -5.67
C GLN A 11 14.97 -23.58 -6.62
N SER A 12 13.87 -23.02 -6.10
CA SER A 12 12.68 -22.62 -6.86
C SER A 12 12.25 -21.21 -6.47
N VAL A 13 11.69 -20.47 -7.43
CA VAL A 13 11.10 -19.13 -7.22
C VAL A 13 9.97 -19.19 -6.20
N LEU A 14 9.11 -20.20 -6.26
CA LEU A 14 8.03 -20.41 -5.30
C LEU A 14 8.55 -20.53 -3.87
N THR A 15 9.57 -21.37 -3.66
CA THR A 15 10.20 -21.52 -2.34
C THR A 15 10.85 -20.22 -1.87
N ALA A 16 11.39 -19.40 -2.79
CA ALA A 16 11.98 -18.11 -2.43
C ALA A 16 10.91 -17.15 -1.93
N VAL A 17 9.76 -17.08 -2.61
CA VAL A 17 8.62 -16.22 -2.23
C VAL A 17 8.01 -16.65 -0.90
N ILE A 18 7.79 -17.95 -0.69
CA ILE A 18 7.22 -18.47 0.56
C ILE A 18 8.13 -18.20 1.76
N ASN A 19 9.45 -18.22 1.56
CA ASN A 19 10.43 -17.97 2.63
C ASN A 19 10.71 -16.47 2.89
N LEU A 20 10.05 -15.55 2.18
CA LEU A 20 10.17 -14.12 2.48
C LEU A 20 9.56 -13.80 3.85
N ASP A 21 10.19 -12.87 4.58
CA ASP A 21 9.59 -12.32 5.79
C ASP A 21 8.39 -11.44 5.40
N ALA A 22 7.19 -11.97 5.62
CA ALA A 22 5.92 -11.31 5.30
C ALA A 22 5.76 -9.91 5.92
N ASN A 23 6.32 -9.68 7.11
CA ASN A 23 6.25 -8.38 7.77
C ASN A 23 7.22 -7.40 7.13
N LYS A 24 8.43 -7.86 6.77
CA LYS A 24 9.43 -7.04 6.08
C LYS A 24 9.01 -6.70 4.64
N VAL A 25 8.37 -7.63 3.92
CA VAL A 25 7.76 -7.35 2.61
C VAL A 25 6.68 -6.29 2.73
N PHE A 26 5.78 -6.42 3.72
CA PHE A 26 4.72 -5.43 3.91
C PHE A 26 5.25 -4.08 4.39
N LYS A 27 6.28 -4.05 5.23
CA LYS A 27 6.99 -2.81 5.60
C LYS A 27 7.60 -2.14 4.37
N THR A 28 8.18 -2.92 3.45
CA THR A 28 8.69 -2.44 2.15
C THR A 28 7.57 -1.88 1.27
N CYS A 29 6.38 -2.49 1.32
CA CYS A 29 5.17 -2.00 0.64
C CYS A 29 4.73 -0.64 1.21
N ILE A 30 4.68 -0.50 2.53
CA ILE A 30 4.26 0.77 3.13
C ILE A 30 5.29 1.88 2.84
N SER A 31 6.58 1.63 3.06
CA SER A 31 7.68 2.58 2.82
C SER A 31 8.21 2.55 1.37
N PHE A 32 7.33 2.40 0.38
CA PHE A 32 7.74 2.21 -1.02
C PHE A 32 8.43 3.45 -1.61
N PRO A 33 9.62 3.30 -2.21
CA PRO A 33 10.39 4.42 -2.76
C PRO A 33 9.86 4.83 -4.14
N THR A 34 8.79 5.60 -4.16
CA THR A 34 8.08 6.11 -5.36
C THR A 34 8.96 6.85 -6.37
N ARG A 35 10.09 7.44 -5.95
CA ARG A 35 11.03 8.18 -6.82
C ARG A 35 12.18 7.33 -7.37
N ARG A 36 12.30 6.06 -6.98
CA ARG A 36 13.36 5.15 -7.42
C ARG A 36 13.21 4.83 -8.91
N THR A 37 14.29 4.97 -9.68
CA THR A 37 14.32 4.60 -11.10
C THR A 37 14.54 3.09 -11.27
N ALA A 38 14.00 2.52 -12.36
CA ALA A 38 14.12 1.08 -12.64
C ALA A 38 15.58 0.66 -12.92
N SER A 39 16.43 1.62 -13.32
CA SER A 39 17.86 1.43 -13.57
C SER A 39 18.70 1.24 -12.29
N GLY A 40 18.09 1.19 -11.10
CA GLY A 40 18.80 0.97 -9.83
C GLY A 40 19.62 2.16 -9.32
N ALA A 41 19.46 3.34 -9.93
CA ALA A 41 20.14 4.55 -9.46
C ALA A 41 19.50 5.00 -8.14
N PHE A 42 20.11 4.59 -7.03
CA PHE A 42 19.83 5.18 -5.72
C PHE A 42 20.21 6.65 -5.77
N ASN A 43 19.27 7.52 -5.45
CA ASN A 43 19.59 8.91 -5.16
C ASN A 43 20.49 8.90 -3.91
N LYS A 44 21.79 9.18 -4.08
CA LYS A 44 22.82 9.08 -3.02
C LYS A 44 22.51 9.95 -1.79
N ASN A 45 21.59 10.90 -1.92
CA ASN A 45 21.15 11.80 -0.85
C ASN A 45 19.93 11.30 -0.07
N ALA A 46 19.29 10.20 -0.49
CA ALA A 46 18.24 9.57 0.29
C ALA A 46 18.89 8.80 1.45
N LYS A 47 19.15 9.50 2.56
CA LYS A 47 19.43 8.88 3.86
C LYS A 47 18.21 8.07 4.27
N ILE A 48 18.11 6.85 3.80
CA ILE A 48 17.19 5.87 4.35
C ILE A 48 18.06 4.77 4.94
N ASN A 49 17.99 4.61 6.27
CA ASN A 49 18.54 3.48 7.01
C ASN A 49 17.83 2.18 6.56
N ASN A 50 18.03 1.79 5.30
CA ASN A 50 17.26 0.77 4.58
C ASN A 50 17.85 -0.64 4.71
N GLN A 51 18.75 -0.88 5.68
CA GLN A 51 19.25 -2.24 5.94
C GLN A 51 18.12 -3.20 6.32
N ASP A 52 16.95 -2.66 6.72
CA ASP A 52 15.80 -3.44 7.11
C ASP A 52 14.68 -3.55 6.04
N LEU A 53 14.85 -3.05 4.82
CA LEU A 53 13.85 -3.21 3.75
C LEU A 53 14.38 -4.12 2.63
N TYR A 54 13.46 -4.77 1.92
CA TYR A 54 13.81 -5.45 0.66
C TYR A 54 13.92 -4.44 -0.48
N ASP A 55 14.59 -4.82 -1.58
CA ASP A 55 14.49 -4.06 -2.83
C ASP A 55 13.12 -4.32 -3.47
N PRO A 56 12.25 -3.30 -3.58
CA PRO A 56 10.91 -3.49 -4.13
C PRO A 56 10.91 -3.92 -5.59
N LEU A 57 11.89 -3.47 -6.41
CA LEU A 57 11.96 -3.88 -7.81
C LEU A 57 12.24 -5.37 -7.92
N PHE A 58 13.19 -5.86 -7.11
CA PHE A 58 13.53 -7.27 -7.05
C PHE A 58 12.30 -8.12 -6.69
N LEU A 59 11.55 -7.72 -5.66
CA LEU A 59 10.36 -8.47 -5.25
C LEU A 59 9.22 -8.42 -6.29
N ILE A 60 9.01 -7.29 -6.96
CA ILE A 60 8.01 -7.21 -8.05
C ILE A 60 8.42 -8.14 -9.20
N LEU A 61 9.68 -8.11 -9.62
CA LEU A 61 10.19 -9.00 -10.67
C LEU A 61 10.12 -10.48 -10.26
N LEU A 62 10.39 -10.79 -8.98
CA LEU A 62 10.22 -12.13 -8.43
C LEU A 62 8.77 -12.59 -8.49
N ALA A 63 7.80 -11.71 -8.22
CA ALA A 63 6.38 -11.99 -8.37
C ALA A 63 6.01 -12.23 -9.84
N SER A 64 6.53 -11.44 -10.77
CA SER A 64 6.32 -11.68 -12.21
C SER A 64 6.85 -13.05 -12.62
N GLN A 65 8.06 -13.40 -12.18
CA GLN A 65 8.69 -14.68 -12.51
C GLN A 65 7.93 -15.87 -11.91
N LEU A 66 7.41 -15.72 -10.68
CA LEU A 66 6.58 -16.73 -10.03
C LEU A 66 5.38 -17.11 -10.91
N LEU A 67 4.66 -16.11 -11.43
CA LEU A 67 3.49 -16.30 -12.28
C LEU A 67 3.87 -16.95 -13.63
N ILE A 68 5.01 -16.56 -14.21
CA ILE A 68 5.49 -17.13 -15.48
C ILE A 68 5.88 -18.60 -15.33
N GLU A 69 6.63 -18.95 -14.28
CA GLU A 69 7.14 -20.31 -14.06
C GLU A 69 6.04 -21.27 -13.57
N HIS A 70 5.20 -20.83 -12.64
CA HIS A 70 4.22 -21.67 -11.97
C HIS A 70 2.80 -21.42 -12.49
N LYS A 71 2.50 -21.93 -13.69
CA LYS A 71 1.16 -21.84 -14.31
C LYS A 71 0.05 -22.43 -13.44
N ARG A 72 0.36 -23.45 -12.64
CA ARG A 72 -0.56 -24.08 -11.68
C ARG A 72 0.11 -24.15 -10.33
N MET A 73 -0.58 -23.63 -9.32
CA MET A 73 -0.21 -23.74 -7.91
C MET A 73 -1.38 -24.35 -7.16
N SER A 74 -1.08 -25.17 -6.17
CA SER A 74 -2.07 -25.71 -5.23
C SER A 74 -2.70 -24.59 -4.39
N THR A 75 -3.89 -24.85 -3.87
CA THR A 75 -4.60 -23.96 -2.94
C THR A 75 -3.71 -23.48 -1.79
N THR A 76 -2.92 -24.38 -1.19
CA THR A 76 -2.04 -24.06 -0.07
C THR A 76 -0.87 -23.16 -0.48
N GLU A 77 -0.32 -23.35 -1.68
CA GLU A 77 0.77 -22.52 -2.21
C GLU A 77 0.28 -21.10 -2.48
N TRP A 78 -0.92 -20.95 -3.09
CA TRP A 78 -1.54 -19.63 -3.28
C TRP A 78 -1.69 -18.88 -1.96
N VAL A 79 -2.24 -19.53 -0.95
CA VAL A 79 -2.41 -18.95 0.37
C VAL A 79 -1.07 -18.50 0.98
N GLN A 80 -0.01 -19.31 0.85
CA GLN A 80 1.32 -18.94 1.34
C GLN A 80 1.92 -17.76 0.57
N VAL A 81 1.78 -17.74 -0.75
CA VAL A 81 2.25 -16.64 -1.61
C VAL A 81 1.54 -15.33 -1.23
N PHE A 82 0.21 -15.33 -1.05
CA PHE A 82 -0.49 -14.12 -0.62
C PHE A 82 -0.10 -13.70 0.80
N ARG A 83 0.11 -14.65 1.72
CA ARG A 83 0.59 -14.35 3.08
C ARG A 83 1.96 -13.70 3.12
N SER A 84 2.80 -13.90 2.10
CA SER A 84 4.07 -13.19 1.94
C SER A 84 3.90 -11.67 1.67
N ASN A 85 2.70 -11.22 1.30
CA ASN A 85 2.37 -9.85 0.90
C ASN A 85 3.07 -9.35 -0.36
N ILE A 86 3.63 -10.25 -1.18
CA ILE A 86 4.33 -9.87 -2.40
C ILE A 86 3.39 -9.14 -3.38
N PHE A 87 2.13 -9.55 -3.50
CA PHE A 87 1.16 -8.88 -4.37
C PHE A 87 0.66 -7.54 -3.82
N SER A 88 0.59 -7.36 -2.49
CA SER A 88 0.36 -6.02 -1.92
C SER A 88 1.45 -5.05 -2.35
N LEU A 89 2.71 -5.49 -2.36
CA LEU A 89 3.83 -4.68 -2.85
C LEU A 89 3.72 -4.38 -4.36
N VAL A 90 3.24 -5.33 -5.18
CA VAL A 90 2.99 -5.08 -6.60
C VAL A 90 1.92 -4.01 -6.79
N VAL A 91 0.82 -4.04 -6.02
CA VAL A 91 -0.22 -2.99 -6.04
C VAL A 91 0.39 -1.63 -5.70
N ARG A 92 1.24 -1.57 -4.66
CA ARG A 92 1.96 -0.33 -4.31
C ARG A 92 2.86 0.19 -5.44
N GLY A 93 3.43 -0.70 -6.25
CA GLY A 93 4.24 -0.35 -7.42
C GLY A 93 3.55 0.59 -8.42
N LEU A 94 2.21 0.56 -8.48
CA LEU A 94 1.40 1.45 -9.32
C LEU A 94 1.43 2.94 -8.89
N THR A 95 1.93 3.23 -7.70
CA THR A 95 2.13 4.60 -7.19
C THR A 95 3.47 5.20 -7.60
N SER A 96 4.37 4.41 -8.19
CA SER A 96 5.69 4.87 -8.62
C SER A 96 5.58 6.07 -9.58
N ARG A 97 6.50 7.02 -9.51
CA ARG A 97 6.58 8.15 -10.45
C ARG A 97 7.08 7.72 -11.82
N HIS A 98 7.85 6.63 -11.88
CA HIS A 98 8.42 6.12 -13.12
C HIS A 98 7.47 5.14 -13.79
N GLU A 99 7.18 5.39 -15.07
CA GLU A 99 6.24 4.58 -15.86
C GLU A 99 6.68 3.12 -15.97
N ASP A 100 7.98 2.85 -16.12
CA ASP A 100 8.50 1.48 -16.27
C ASP A 100 8.14 0.60 -15.07
N PHE A 101 8.24 1.14 -13.86
CA PHE A 101 7.82 0.44 -12.64
C PHE A 101 6.32 0.14 -12.67
N ARG A 102 5.50 1.10 -13.11
CA ARG A 102 4.06 0.92 -13.20
C ARG A 102 3.69 -0.12 -14.25
N LYS A 103 4.36 -0.13 -15.41
CA LYS A 103 4.18 -1.15 -16.46
C LYS A 103 4.45 -2.55 -15.95
N VAL A 104 5.58 -2.76 -15.26
CA VAL A 104 5.91 -4.07 -14.68
C VAL A 104 4.85 -4.49 -13.66
N ALA A 105 4.40 -3.56 -12.79
CA ALA A 105 3.35 -3.84 -11.81
C ALA A 105 2.01 -4.20 -12.47
N VAL A 106 1.54 -3.41 -13.45
CA VAL A 106 0.31 -3.70 -14.21
C VAL A 106 0.39 -5.05 -14.90
N ASN A 107 1.50 -5.35 -15.59
CA ASN A 107 1.69 -6.63 -16.27
C ASN A 107 1.67 -7.80 -15.28
N THR A 108 2.27 -7.64 -14.11
CA THR A 108 2.28 -8.66 -13.06
C THR A 108 0.87 -8.93 -12.52
N LEU A 109 0.08 -7.88 -12.29
CA LEU A 109 -1.30 -8.01 -11.83
C LEU A 109 -2.22 -8.58 -12.91
N GLY A 110 -2.02 -8.20 -14.18
CA GLY A 110 -2.72 -8.81 -15.31
C GLY A 110 -2.39 -10.30 -15.45
N GLY A 111 -1.13 -10.68 -15.23
CA GLY A 111 -0.72 -12.07 -15.11
C GLY A 111 -1.48 -12.78 -14.00
N LEU A 112 -1.51 -12.20 -12.80
CA LEU A 112 -2.22 -12.76 -11.64
C LEU A 112 -3.72 -12.99 -11.91
N LEU A 113 -4.39 -12.02 -12.52
CA LEU A 113 -5.81 -12.13 -12.92
C LEU A 113 -6.06 -13.22 -13.96
N SER A 114 -5.06 -13.51 -14.80
CA SER A 114 -5.13 -14.54 -15.84
C SER A 114 -4.84 -15.95 -15.31
N HIS A 115 -4.42 -16.10 -14.05
CA HIS A 115 -4.16 -17.41 -13.47
C HIS A 115 -5.44 -18.09 -12.98
N ASP A 116 -5.59 -19.35 -13.38
CA ASP A 116 -6.59 -20.27 -12.83
C ASP A 116 -6.08 -20.87 -11.51
N GLY A 117 -6.15 -20.08 -10.44
CA GLY A 117 -5.96 -20.57 -9.07
C GLY A 117 -7.31 -20.88 -8.43
N ASP A 118 -7.43 -22.03 -7.76
CA ASP A 118 -8.62 -22.41 -7.00
C ASP A 118 -8.30 -22.38 -5.50
N PHE A 119 -8.73 -21.31 -4.82
CA PHE A 119 -8.60 -21.14 -3.37
C PHE A 119 -9.79 -20.34 -2.83
N LEU A 120 -10.09 -20.55 -1.55
CA LEU A 120 -11.33 -20.05 -0.92
C LEU A 120 -11.48 -18.54 -1.03
N GLU A 121 -10.39 -17.79 -0.84
CA GLU A 121 -10.38 -16.33 -0.83
C GLU A 121 -10.31 -15.69 -2.22
N ARG A 122 -10.29 -16.49 -3.29
CA ARG A 122 -10.04 -16.04 -4.67
C ARG A 122 -10.97 -14.92 -5.10
N ASP A 123 -12.26 -15.06 -4.84
CA ASP A 123 -13.25 -14.07 -5.28
C ASP A 123 -13.05 -12.72 -4.59
N GLN A 124 -12.62 -12.71 -3.31
CA GLN A 124 -12.29 -11.48 -2.59
C GLN A 124 -11.03 -10.82 -3.18
N VAL A 125 -10.02 -11.63 -3.54
CA VAL A 125 -8.81 -11.13 -4.20
C VAL A 125 -9.15 -10.52 -5.56
N ILE A 126 -9.90 -11.24 -6.39
CA ILE A 126 -10.31 -10.76 -7.73
C ILE A 126 -11.14 -9.49 -7.61
N TYR A 127 -12.04 -9.42 -6.63
CA TYR A 127 -12.81 -8.21 -6.38
C TYR A 127 -11.90 -6.99 -6.09
N VAL A 128 -10.92 -7.13 -5.20
CA VAL A 128 -9.94 -6.06 -4.91
C VAL A 128 -9.12 -5.68 -6.16
N LEU A 129 -8.73 -6.67 -6.97
CA LEU A 129 -7.98 -6.44 -8.21
C LEU A 129 -8.84 -5.80 -9.32
N ASN A 130 -10.14 -6.09 -9.37
CA ASN A 130 -11.07 -5.47 -10.31
C ASN A 130 -11.29 -3.99 -9.97
N ILE A 131 -11.47 -3.66 -8.68
CA ILE A 131 -11.49 -2.25 -8.24
C ILE A 131 -10.23 -1.54 -8.75
N LEU A 132 -9.06 -2.16 -8.60
CA LEU A 132 -7.81 -1.58 -9.09
C LEU A 132 -7.77 -1.46 -10.63
N GLY A 133 -8.27 -2.46 -11.34
CA GLY A 133 -8.37 -2.48 -12.80
C GLY A 133 -9.25 -1.36 -13.34
N ASP A 134 -10.39 -1.10 -12.70
CA ASP A 134 -11.32 -0.03 -13.10
C ASP A 134 -10.71 1.38 -12.96
N LEU A 135 -9.70 1.52 -12.09
CA LEU A 135 -8.96 2.78 -11.90
C LEU A 135 -7.85 3.00 -12.92
N LEU A 136 -7.44 1.94 -13.63
CA LEU A 136 -6.41 2.02 -14.66
C LEU A 136 -7.11 2.33 -16.00
N PRO A 137 -6.96 3.54 -16.57
CA PRO A 137 -7.47 3.82 -17.89
C PRO A 137 -6.94 2.79 -18.91
N PRO A 138 -7.72 2.53 -19.98
CA PRO A 138 -7.26 1.73 -21.10
C PRO A 138 -5.89 2.23 -21.58
N PRO A 139 -5.05 1.36 -22.18
CA PRO A 139 -3.74 1.75 -22.71
C PRO A 139 -3.91 2.87 -23.74
N THR A 140 -3.85 4.10 -23.25
CA THR A 140 -3.98 5.33 -24.01
C THR A 140 -2.60 5.95 -24.11
N PHE A 141 -2.35 6.65 -25.21
CA PHE A 141 -1.08 7.29 -25.57
C PHE A 141 -0.65 8.45 -24.65
N THR A 142 -1.04 8.45 -23.37
CA THR A 142 -0.46 9.40 -22.42
C THR A 142 0.99 9.01 -22.17
N PRO A 143 1.96 9.92 -22.36
CA PRO A 143 3.39 9.60 -22.31
C PRO A 143 3.92 9.23 -20.91
N GLN A 144 3.03 9.12 -19.92
CA GLN A 144 3.41 8.73 -18.56
C GLN A 144 2.66 7.46 -18.11
N GLY A 145 1.56 7.04 -18.73
CA GLY A 145 0.75 5.92 -18.24
C GLY A 145 0.07 6.18 -16.89
N PRO A 146 -1.02 5.47 -16.55
CA PRO A 146 -1.81 5.78 -15.36
C PRO A 146 -1.06 5.53 -14.06
N ARG A 147 -1.28 6.41 -13.10
CA ARG A 147 -0.74 6.32 -11.74
C ARG A 147 -1.90 6.27 -10.77
N VAL A 148 -1.91 5.25 -9.92
CA VAL A 148 -2.93 5.10 -8.88
C VAL A 148 -2.58 6.02 -7.71
N PRO A 149 -3.56 6.75 -7.12
CA PRO A 149 -3.33 7.54 -5.93
C PRO A 149 -2.81 6.72 -4.76
N ALA A 150 -1.95 7.31 -3.93
CA ALA A 150 -1.25 6.58 -2.88
C ALA A 150 -2.21 6.01 -1.82
N TYR A 151 -3.21 6.79 -1.40
CA TYR A 151 -4.23 6.35 -0.44
C TYR A 151 -4.96 5.09 -0.92
N THR A 152 -5.33 5.06 -2.19
CA THR A 152 -6.01 3.91 -2.80
C THR A 152 -5.10 2.68 -2.79
N ALA A 153 -3.86 2.81 -3.26
CA ALA A 153 -2.93 1.69 -3.30
C ALA A 153 -2.59 1.13 -1.90
N VAL A 154 -2.42 2.00 -0.89
CA VAL A 154 -2.20 1.57 0.51
C VAL A 154 -3.42 0.82 1.03
N LEU A 155 -4.63 1.34 0.81
CA LEU A 155 -5.86 0.68 1.26
C LEU A 155 -6.00 -0.71 0.64
N LEU A 156 -5.84 -0.82 -0.67
CA LEU A 156 -5.97 -2.11 -1.38
C LEU A 156 -4.85 -3.08 -1.00
N SER A 157 -3.65 -2.57 -0.67
CA SER A 157 -2.55 -3.38 -0.12
C SER A 157 -2.90 -3.98 1.24
N HIS A 158 -3.54 -3.19 2.12
CA HIS A 158 -4.09 -3.66 3.39
C HIS A 158 -5.28 -4.61 3.19
N ALA A 159 -6.14 -4.37 2.21
CA ALA A 159 -7.25 -5.24 1.85
C ALA A 159 -6.73 -6.65 1.49
N LEU A 160 -5.81 -6.72 0.53
CA LEU A 160 -5.16 -7.98 0.11
C LEU A 160 -4.52 -8.72 1.29
N ARG A 161 -3.80 -8.01 2.17
CA ARG A 161 -3.24 -8.62 3.38
C ARG A 161 -4.35 -9.15 4.29
N SER A 162 -5.36 -8.34 4.58
CA SER A 162 -6.41 -8.67 5.54
C SER A 162 -7.24 -9.89 5.15
N ILE A 163 -7.45 -10.14 3.86
CA ILE A 163 -8.14 -11.32 3.34
C ILE A 163 -7.50 -12.62 3.88
N PHE A 164 -6.17 -12.69 3.95
CA PHE A 164 -5.44 -13.88 4.41
C PHE A 164 -5.11 -13.87 5.92
N TYR A 165 -5.51 -12.80 6.61
CA TYR A 165 -5.40 -12.61 8.07
C TYR A 165 -6.74 -12.08 8.64
N PRO A 166 -7.83 -12.86 8.57
CA PRO A 166 -9.18 -12.40 8.94
C PRO A 166 -9.34 -12.06 10.42
N SER A 167 -8.39 -12.48 11.28
CA SER A 167 -8.33 -12.06 12.69
C SER A 167 -7.91 -10.60 12.89
N SER A 168 -7.46 -9.92 11.83
CA SER A 168 -7.16 -8.49 11.86
C SER A 168 -8.43 -7.67 12.03
N PHE A 169 -8.43 -6.70 12.94
CA PHE A 169 -9.55 -5.77 13.13
C PHE A 169 -9.87 -4.97 11.84
N LEU A 170 -8.90 -4.83 10.93
CA LEU A 170 -9.09 -4.15 9.65
C LEU A 170 -9.93 -4.94 8.65
N TYR A 171 -9.94 -6.28 8.73
CA TYR A 171 -10.65 -7.10 7.75
C TYR A 171 -12.13 -6.72 7.64
N PRO A 172 -12.93 -6.73 8.73
CA PRO A 172 -14.35 -6.36 8.63
C PRO A 172 -14.55 -4.90 8.21
N LEU A 173 -13.67 -3.99 8.62
CA LEU A 173 -13.77 -2.56 8.31
C LEU A 173 -13.53 -2.27 6.82
N ILE A 174 -12.45 -2.83 6.25
CA ILE A 174 -12.10 -2.67 4.85
C ILE A 174 -13.10 -3.40 3.96
N SER A 175 -13.45 -4.65 4.28
CA SER A 175 -14.42 -5.44 3.51
C SER A 175 -15.77 -4.72 3.44
N ARG A 176 -16.26 -4.20 4.58
CA ARG A 176 -17.49 -3.38 4.61
C ARG A 176 -17.36 -2.13 3.74
N PHE A 177 -16.25 -1.39 3.85
CA PHE A 177 -16.05 -0.17 3.07
C PHE A 177 -16.04 -0.42 1.56
N LEU A 178 -15.32 -1.44 1.10
CA LEU A 178 -15.24 -1.76 -0.33
C LEU A 178 -16.60 -2.21 -0.87
N LEU A 179 -17.31 -3.08 -0.14
CA LEU A 179 -18.60 -3.62 -0.58
C LEU A 179 -19.78 -2.64 -0.45
N GLN A 180 -19.61 -1.52 0.27
CA GLN A 180 -20.70 -0.57 0.53
C GLN A 180 -21.09 0.24 -0.71
N ARG A 181 -20.19 0.42 -1.69
CA ARG A 181 -20.43 1.25 -2.87
C ARG A 181 -20.05 0.48 -4.15
N PRO A 182 -20.80 0.66 -5.25
CA PRO A 182 -20.46 0.01 -6.52
C PRO A 182 -19.19 0.59 -7.16
N GLU A 183 -18.90 1.87 -6.90
CA GLU A 183 -17.71 2.56 -7.42
C GLU A 183 -16.81 3.03 -6.28
N PHE A 184 -15.50 2.91 -6.50
CA PHE A 184 -14.49 3.36 -5.56
C PHE A 184 -14.10 4.81 -5.83
N ASP A 185 -14.37 5.70 -4.88
CA ASP A 185 -13.98 7.11 -4.99
C ASP A 185 -12.49 7.29 -4.65
N VAL A 186 -11.68 7.53 -5.67
CA VAL A 186 -10.23 7.81 -5.52
C VAL A 186 -9.92 9.25 -5.17
N THR A 187 -10.93 10.13 -5.17
CA THR A 187 -10.74 11.56 -4.94
C THR A 187 -10.83 11.95 -3.47
N ASP A 188 -11.15 11.00 -2.60
CA ASP A 188 -11.30 11.18 -1.16
C ASP A 188 -10.46 10.16 -0.36
N VAL A 189 -10.12 10.50 0.88
CA VAL A 189 -9.41 9.57 1.78
C VAL A 189 -10.38 8.46 2.23
N PRO A 190 -10.06 7.18 1.97
CA PRO A 190 -10.97 6.08 2.29
C PRO A 190 -11.12 5.90 3.79
N MET A 191 -12.33 5.56 4.23
CA MET A 191 -12.69 5.26 5.63
C MET A 191 -12.37 6.38 6.66
N LEU A 192 -12.03 7.59 6.21
CA LEU A 192 -11.52 8.66 7.08
C LEU A 192 -12.44 8.92 8.28
N TYR A 193 -13.70 9.29 8.02
CA TYR A 193 -14.64 9.61 9.09
C TYR A 193 -15.06 8.39 9.91
N SER A 194 -15.23 7.23 9.27
CA SER A 194 -15.64 6.01 9.99
C SER A 194 -14.59 5.58 11.01
N MET A 195 -13.29 5.74 10.70
CA MET A 195 -12.21 5.39 11.63
C MET A 195 -11.98 6.47 12.68
N LEU A 196 -12.07 7.75 12.31
CA LEU A 196 -11.77 8.85 13.24
C LEU A 196 -12.89 9.08 14.26
N TYR A 197 -14.14 8.90 13.85
CA TYR A 197 -15.33 9.05 14.71
C TYR A 197 -15.92 7.73 15.19
N SER A 198 -15.17 6.64 15.14
CA SER A 198 -15.61 5.37 15.70
C SER A 198 -16.00 5.53 17.17
N SER A 199 -17.19 5.06 17.50
CA SER A 199 -17.81 5.14 18.82
C SER A 199 -17.92 3.78 19.49
N GLU A 200 -17.33 2.74 18.90
CA GLU A 200 -17.40 1.37 19.42
C GLU A 200 -16.45 1.22 20.62
N ASP A 201 -17.01 0.73 21.73
CA ASP A 201 -16.32 0.67 23.02
C ASP A 201 -15.07 -0.24 22.94
N GLY A 202 -13.91 0.34 23.19
CA GLY A 202 -12.63 -0.38 23.31
C GLY A 202 -11.75 -0.47 22.06
N GLU A 203 -12.28 -0.20 20.85
CA GLU A 203 -11.52 -0.32 19.59
C GLU A 203 -11.22 1.01 18.90
N TRP A 204 -11.93 2.10 19.27
CA TRP A 204 -11.74 3.42 18.67
C TRP A 204 -10.29 3.93 18.69
N THR A 205 -9.51 3.59 19.72
CA THR A 205 -8.09 4.00 19.81
C THR A 205 -7.25 3.32 18.74
N LYS A 206 -7.51 2.03 18.44
CA LYS A 206 -6.78 1.30 17.40
C LYS A 206 -7.15 1.82 16.02
N GLU A 207 -8.44 2.06 15.77
CA GLU A 207 -8.94 2.60 14.50
C GLU A 207 -8.39 4.00 14.21
N ARG A 208 -8.41 4.91 15.20
CA ARG A 208 -7.83 6.25 15.06
C ARG A 208 -6.34 6.21 14.82
N THR A 209 -5.63 5.39 15.60
CA THR A 209 -4.17 5.26 15.46
C THR A 209 -3.80 4.69 14.09
N TRP A 210 -4.54 3.69 13.61
CA TRP A 210 -4.34 3.14 12.27
C TRP A 210 -4.63 4.16 11.18
N MET A 211 -5.71 4.93 11.29
CA MET A 211 -6.02 5.97 10.30
C MET A 211 -4.92 7.04 10.25
N ILE A 212 -4.37 7.45 11.39
CA ILE A 212 -3.25 8.40 11.40
C ILE A 212 -2.02 7.84 10.71
N HIS A 213 -1.65 6.57 10.98
CA HIS A 213 -0.54 5.92 10.28
C HIS A 213 -0.83 5.74 8.78
N PHE A 214 -2.06 5.39 8.43
CA PHE A 214 -2.50 5.30 7.04
C PHE A 214 -2.32 6.63 6.29
N LEU A 215 -2.64 7.75 6.94
CA LEU A 215 -2.40 9.09 6.39
C LEU A 215 -0.91 9.36 6.17
N THR A 216 -0.04 9.05 7.15
CA THR A 216 1.40 9.23 6.98
C THR A 216 1.97 8.37 5.86
N ASP A 217 1.55 7.11 5.79
CA ASP A 217 2.05 6.10 4.85
C ASP A 217 1.67 6.43 3.40
N ALA A 218 0.49 7.01 3.19
CA ALA A 218 0.04 7.42 1.88
C ALA A 218 0.69 8.75 1.41
N MET A 219 1.12 9.61 2.34
CA MET A 219 1.68 10.94 2.02
C MET A 219 3.18 10.94 1.70
N ASP A 220 3.89 9.84 1.93
CA ASP A 220 5.36 9.77 1.93
C ASP A 220 6.04 10.25 0.62
N ASP A 221 5.38 10.12 -0.54
CA ASP A 221 5.95 10.59 -1.83
C ASP A 221 5.89 12.11 -2.01
N GLY A 222 5.02 12.78 -1.25
CA GLY A 222 4.79 14.21 -1.40
C GLY A 222 4.30 14.63 -2.77
N SER A 223 3.41 13.83 -3.36
CA SER A 223 2.77 14.21 -4.62
C SER A 223 1.72 15.29 -4.37
N ALA A 224 1.69 16.32 -5.23
CA ALA A 224 0.65 17.34 -5.20
C ALA A 224 -0.77 16.74 -5.36
N HIS A 225 -0.89 15.62 -6.09
CA HIS A 225 -2.16 14.93 -6.25
C HIS A 225 -2.65 14.31 -4.94
N ASP A 226 -1.80 13.56 -4.25
CA ASP A 226 -2.12 12.95 -2.95
C ASP A 226 -2.43 14.05 -1.90
N TRP A 227 -1.71 15.17 -1.92
CA TRP A 227 -2.03 16.33 -1.10
C TRP A 227 -3.44 16.90 -1.38
N SER A 228 -3.83 16.98 -2.65
CA SER A 228 -5.16 17.49 -3.03
C SER A 228 -6.31 16.64 -2.48
N ILE A 229 -6.13 15.31 -2.45
CA ILE A 229 -7.08 14.36 -1.87
C ILE A 229 -7.24 14.60 -0.37
N LEU A 230 -6.13 14.78 0.36
CA LEU A 230 -6.15 15.06 1.79
C LEU A 230 -6.88 16.39 2.10
N LYS A 231 -6.60 17.43 1.31
CA LYS A 231 -7.16 18.77 1.51
C LYS A 231 -8.68 18.81 1.31
N ARG A 232 -9.21 18.03 0.36
CA ARG A 232 -10.62 18.07 -0.05
C ARG A 232 -11.63 17.89 1.09
N ARG A 233 -11.28 17.11 2.13
CA ARG A 233 -12.17 16.80 3.26
C ARG A 233 -11.86 17.57 4.55
N HIS A 234 -11.09 18.66 4.47
CA HIS A 234 -10.66 19.41 5.66
C HIS A 234 -9.96 18.50 6.69
N THR A 235 -9.21 17.50 6.19
CA THR A 235 -8.60 16.47 7.05
C THR A 235 -7.67 17.10 8.08
N TRP A 236 -6.97 18.19 7.71
CA TRP A 236 -6.15 18.95 8.65
C TRP A 236 -6.96 19.53 9.82
N ASP A 237 -8.05 20.24 9.51
CA ASP A 237 -8.90 20.89 10.51
C ASP A 237 -9.48 19.85 11.49
N LEU A 238 -9.82 18.68 10.97
CA LEU A 238 -10.29 17.55 11.75
C LEU A 238 -9.19 17.00 12.68
N LEU A 239 -7.98 16.75 12.17
CA LEU A 239 -6.86 16.26 12.98
C LEU A 239 -6.45 17.28 14.06
N ALA A 240 -6.45 18.57 13.73
CA ALA A 240 -6.16 19.63 14.69
C ALA A 240 -7.19 19.68 15.82
N SER A 241 -8.49 19.56 15.49
CA SER A 241 -9.58 19.48 16.46
C SER A 241 -9.49 18.23 17.34
N MET A 242 -9.08 17.10 16.75
CA MET A 242 -8.83 15.86 17.51
C MET A 242 -7.62 16.00 18.44
N TRP A 243 -6.54 16.64 18.00
CA TRP A 243 -5.38 16.88 18.86
C TRP A 243 -5.74 17.76 20.06
N GLN A 244 -6.56 18.80 19.85
CA GLN A 244 -7.03 19.67 20.93
C GLN A 244 -7.93 18.95 21.94
N SER A 245 -8.80 18.04 21.47
CA SER A 245 -9.68 17.26 22.34
C SER A 245 -8.99 16.03 22.96
N SER A 246 -7.86 15.58 22.40
CA SER A 246 -7.11 14.44 22.91
C SER A 246 -6.47 14.70 24.27
N ARG A 247 -6.46 13.65 25.10
CA ARG A 247 -5.91 13.73 26.46
C ARG A 247 -4.39 13.58 26.46
N PRO A 248 -3.67 14.10 27.47
CA PRO A 248 -2.21 13.97 27.56
C PRO A 248 -1.71 12.52 27.59
N GLU A 249 -2.51 11.58 28.12
CA GLU A 249 -2.20 10.15 28.11
C GLU A 249 -2.17 9.52 26.70
N GLU A 250 -2.85 10.11 25.72
CA GLU A 250 -2.96 9.61 24.33
C GLU A 250 -1.73 10.00 23.50
N ARG A 251 -0.53 9.71 24.01
CA ARG A 251 0.74 10.14 23.41
C ARG A 251 0.94 9.64 21.99
N SER A 252 0.53 8.41 21.69
CA SER A 252 0.67 7.82 20.36
C SER A 252 -0.17 8.56 19.32
N LEU A 253 -1.43 8.85 19.66
CA LEU A 253 -2.35 9.62 18.82
C LEU A 253 -1.80 11.02 18.54
N ARG A 254 -1.41 11.72 19.61
CA ARG A 254 -0.88 13.09 19.52
C ARG A 254 0.39 13.15 18.69
N LYS A 255 1.32 12.21 18.89
CA LYS A 255 2.56 12.13 18.12
C LYS A 255 2.26 11.87 16.64
N GLY A 256 1.39 10.92 16.33
CA GLY A 256 1.03 10.62 14.95
C GLY A 256 0.35 11.81 14.25
N ILE A 257 -0.52 12.55 14.94
CA ILE A 257 -1.12 13.78 14.39
C ILE A 257 -0.03 14.80 14.05
N LEU A 258 0.95 15.00 14.94
CA LEU A 258 2.07 15.92 14.69
C LEU A 258 2.97 15.47 13.54
N GLU A 259 3.18 14.16 13.36
CA GLU A 259 3.90 13.60 12.21
C GLU A 259 3.17 13.92 10.90
N VAL A 260 1.84 13.74 10.86
CA VAL A 260 1.02 14.18 9.72
C VAL A 260 1.12 15.69 9.51
N SER A 261 1.02 16.51 10.57
CA SER A 261 1.18 17.98 10.48
C SER A 261 2.50 18.39 9.84
N TYR A 262 3.59 17.76 10.26
CA TYR A 262 4.93 18.04 9.75
C TYR A 262 5.04 17.69 8.27
N LEU A 263 4.51 16.54 7.85
CA LEU A 263 4.46 16.17 6.43
C LEU A 263 3.65 17.19 5.62
N ILE A 264 2.50 17.62 6.11
CA ILE A 264 1.68 18.65 5.48
C ILE A 264 2.50 19.94 5.24
N ASP A 265 3.21 20.41 6.26
CA ASP A 265 4.00 21.63 6.19
C ASP A 265 5.16 21.54 5.19
N VAL A 266 5.86 20.40 5.18
CA VAL A 266 6.93 20.11 4.20
C VAL A 266 6.39 20.13 2.76
N LEU A 267 5.21 19.56 2.53
CA LEU A 267 4.57 19.54 1.21
C LEU A 267 4.08 20.91 0.78
N TYR A 268 3.48 21.66 1.70
CA TYR A 268 3.02 23.02 1.44
C TYR A 268 4.17 23.96 1.09
N THR A 269 5.27 23.89 1.85
CA THR A 269 6.49 24.65 1.59
C THR A 269 7.12 24.28 0.24
N SER A 270 7.17 22.98 -0.08
CA SER A 270 7.65 22.50 -1.38
C SER A 270 6.78 22.99 -2.54
N TYR A 271 5.45 23.03 -2.36
CA TYR A 271 4.50 23.48 -3.38
C TYR A 271 4.62 24.99 -3.64
N ILE A 272 4.74 25.81 -2.59
CA ILE A 272 4.98 27.25 -2.72
C ILE A 272 6.31 27.53 -3.43
N ASN A 273 7.38 26.82 -3.07
CA ASN A 273 8.69 27.01 -3.70
C ASN A 273 8.69 26.66 -5.19
N VAL A 274 7.91 25.66 -5.61
CA VAL A 274 7.74 25.33 -7.03
C VAL A 274 6.95 26.42 -7.76
N LEU A 275 5.89 26.97 -7.14
CA LEU A 275 5.13 28.08 -7.73
C LEU A 275 5.91 29.39 -7.78
N ALA A 276 6.82 29.65 -6.84
CA ALA A 276 7.68 30.84 -6.82
C ALA A 276 8.86 30.76 -7.81
N MET A 277 9.09 29.59 -8.42
CA MET A 277 10.09 29.36 -9.47
C MET A 277 9.53 29.56 -10.89
N PHE A 278 8.22 29.82 -11.03
CA PHE A 278 7.53 30.19 -12.27
C PHE A 278 7.01 31.63 -12.18
#